data_AF-A0A164H247-F1
#
_entry.id   AF-A0A164H247-F1
#
_cell.length_a   1.000
_cell.length_b   1.000
_cell.length_c   1.000
_cell.angle_alpha   90.00
_cell.angle_beta   90.00
_cell.angle_gamma   90.00
#
_symmetry.space_group_name_H-M   'P 1'
#
loop_
_entity.id
_entity.type
_entity.pdbx_description
1 polymer ?
#
loop_
_entity_poly.entity_id
_entity_poly.type
_entity_poly.pdbx_seq_one_letter_code
_entity_poly.pdbx_strand_id
1 'polypeptide(L)'
;NNANLSTGGTATDVTDDVHPDVAARAIAAAQVVGLHVCGVDVVAESVLRPLEEINGGIVEVNAAPGLRMHLSPSYGKGRNVGEAIIAHLYGHGHKSEDGRIPVVAVTGTNGKTTTSRLIAHLFATCGLKVGMTTPTASTSMAARSTAAIAPAPRAPAMC
;
A
#
# COMPACT_ATOMS: atom_id res chain seq x y z
N ASN A 1 1.34 -6.09 -30.54
CA ASN A 1 0.45 -4.95 -30.27
C ASN A 1 0.67 -4.53 -28.83
N ASN A 2 1.09 -3.29 -28.58
CA ASN A 2 1.48 -2.82 -27.25
C ASN A 2 0.33 -2.00 -26.66
N ALA A 3 -0.24 -2.45 -25.54
CA ALA A 3 -1.37 -1.81 -24.85
C ALA A 3 -0.91 -0.80 -23.78
N ASN A 4 0.34 -0.35 -23.83
CA ASN A 4 0.84 0.65 -22.89
C ASN A 4 0.10 1.99 -23.08
N LEU A 5 -0.40 2.56 -21.98
CA LEU A 5 -1.18 3.82 -21.97
C LEU A 5 -0.39 5.01 -22.55
N SER A 6 0.93 4.96 -22.49
CA SER A 6 1.82 5.98 -23.07
C SER A 6 1.98 5.88 -24.60
N THR A 7 1.55 4.77 -25.23
CA THR A 7 1.71 4.51 -26.66
C THR A 7 0.40 4.24 -27.40
N GLY A 8 -0.74 4.68 -26.85
CA GLY A 8 -2.06 4.57 -27.49
C GLY A 8 -2.97 3.46 -26.96
N GLY A 9 -2.59 2.78 -25.87
CA GLY A 9 -3.52 1.93 -25.11
C GLY A 9 -4.65 2.75 -24.49
N THR A 10 -5.85 2.20 -24.43
CA THR A 10 -7.00 2.80 -23.74
C THR A 10 -7.23 2.09 -22.40
N ALA A 11 -7.73 2.82 -21.40
CA ALA A 11 -8.14 2.24 -20.13
C ALA A 11 -9.66 2.23 -20.03
N THR A 12 -10.25 1.07 -19.82
CA THR A 12 -11.69 0.91 -19.58
C THR A 12 -11.88 0.40 -18.16
N ASP A 13 -12.71 1.09 -17.38
CA ASP A 13 -13.16 0.57 -16.07
C ASP A 13 -14.07 -0.63 -16.30
N VAL A 14 -13.64 -1.79 -15.80
CA VAL A 14 -14.39 -3.07 -15.86
C VAL A 14 -14.65 -3.65 -14.45
N THR A 15 -14.41 -2.84 -13.43
CA THR A 15 -14.52 -3.13 -11.99
C THR A 15 -15.77 -3.98 -11.67
N ASP A 16 -16.96 -3.48 -12.02
CA ASP A 16 -18.23 -4.16 -11.71
C ASP A 16 -18.47 -5.44 -12.56
N ASP A 17 -17.71 -5.66 -13.63
CA ASP A 17 -17.82 -6.81 -14.53
C ASP A 17 -16.82 -7.94 -14.19
N VAL A 18 -15.82 -7.67 -13.34
CA VAL A 18 -14.77 -8.64 -12.99
C VAL A 18 -15.39 -9.82 -12.24
N HIS A 19 -15.14 -11.04 -12.74
CA HIS A 19 -15.58 -12.26 -12.11
C HIS A 19 -14.96 -12.38 -10.70
N PRO A 20 -15.72 -12.78 -9.67
CA PRO A 20 -15.22 -12.88 -8.30
C PRO A 20 -13.95 -13.74 -8.16
N ASP A 21 -13.81 -14.81 -8.93
CA ASP A 21 -12.61 -15.65 -8.90
C ASP A 21 -11.37 -14.94 -9.46
N VAL A 22 -11.53 -14.08 -10.47
CA VAL A 22 -10.42 -13.25 -11.00
C VAL A 22 -9.96 -12.27 -9.92
N ALA A 23 -10.89 -11.60 -9.24
CA ALA A 23 -10.58 -10.73 -8.12
C ALA A 23 -9.90 -11.50 -6.97
N ALA A 24 -10.39 -12.70 -6.64
CA ALA A 24 -9.79 -13.56 -5.63
C ALA A 24 -8.34 -13.96 -5.97
N ARG A 25 -8.03 -14.20 -7.25
CA ARG A 25 -6.66 -14.48 -7.71
C ARG A 25 -5.76 -13.27 -7.59
N ALA A 26 -6.24 -12.07 -7.94
CA ALA A 26 -5.49 -10.83 -7.74
C ALA A 26 -5.17 -10.60 -6.24
N ILE A 27 -6.16 -10.80 -5.36
CA ILE A 27 -5.98 -10.70 -3.91
C ILE A 27 -4.96 -11.74 -3.40
N ALA A 28 -5.08 -12.99 -3.85
CA ALA A 28 -4.15 -14.05 -3.46
C ALA A 28 -2.71 -13.72 -3.87
N ALA A 29 -2.50 -13.19 -5.07
CA ALA A 29 -1.16 -12.78 -5.51
C ALA A 29 -0.59 -11.65 -4.64
N ALA A 30 -1.37 -10.62 -4.33
CA ALA A 30 -0.96 -9.55 -3.43
C ALA A 30 -0.54 -10.09 -2.04
N GLN A 31 -1.31 -11.04 -1.51
CA GLN A 31 -1.04 -11.69 -0.22
C GLN A 31 0.23 -12.53 -0.24
N VAL A 32 0.46 -13.31 -1.31
CA VAL A 32 1.67 -14.14 -1.46
C VAL A 32 2.92 -13.26 -1.49
N VAL A 33 2.87 -12.09 -2.13
CA VAL A 33 4.00 -11.13 -2.15
C VAL A 33 4.12 -10.37 -0.81
N GLY A 34 3.05 -10.29 -0.02
CA GLY A 34 3.04 -9.59 1.26
C GLY A 34 2.83 -8.08 1.13
N LEU A 35 2.12 -7.63 0.10
CA LEU A 35 1.84 -6.21 -0.15
C LEU A 35 0.43 -5.84 0.34
N HIS A 36 0.33 -4.74 1.08
CA HIS A 36 -0.97 -4.19 1.51
C HIS A 36 -1.67 -3.41 0.39
N VAL A 37 -0.88 -2.81 -0.51
CA VAL A 37 -1.36 -2.09 -1.69
C VAL A 37 -0.43 -2.44 -2.85
N CYS A 38 -1.00 -2.90 -3.95
CA CYS A 38 -0.27 -3.18 -5.19
C CYS A 38 -1.23 -3.14 -6.40
N GLY A 39 -0.66 -2.99 -7.58
CA GLY A 39 -1.34 -3.32 -8.85
C GLY A 39 -1.03 -4.75 -9.22
N VAL A 40 -2.01 -5.49 -9.72
CA VAL A 40 -1.82 -6.85 -10.24
C VAL A 40 -2.17 -6.85 -11.72
N ASP A 41 -1.18 -7.11 -12.56
CA ASP A 41 -1.36 -7.10 -14.00
C ASP A 41 -1.70 -8.50 -14.48
N VAL A 42 -2.84 -8.61 -15.14
CA VAL A 42 -3.42 -9.87 -15.60
C VAL A 42 -3.51 -9.84 -17.12
N VAL A 43 -3.11 -10.94 -17.76
CA VAL A 43 -3.38 -11.19 -19.18
C VAL A 43 -4.44 -12.26 -19.26
N ALA A 44 -5.56 -11.93 -19.92
CA ALA A 44 -6.69 -12.82 -20.11
C ALA A 44 -7.50 -12.41 -21.34
N GLU A 45 -8.18 -13.37 -21.97
CA GLU A 45 -9.13 -13.08 -23.06
C GLU A 45 -10.40 -12.36 -22.56
N SER A 46 -10.74 -12.54 -21.28
CA SER A 46 -11.88 -11.91 -20.62
C SER A 46 -11.68 -11.87 -19.12
N VAL A 47 -12.27 -10.91 -18.44
CA VAL A 47 -12.34 -10.88 -16.96
C VAL A 47 -13.68 -11.40 -16.42
N LEU A 48 -14.60 -11.81 -17.30
CA LEU A 48 -15.95 -12.26 -16.95
C LEU A 48 -16.03 -13.73 -16.49
N ARG A 49 -14.93 -14.49 -16.65
CA ARG A 49 -14.82 -15.91 -16.31
C ARG A 49 -13.54 -16.15 -15.52
N PRO A 50 -13.45 -17.23 -14.73
CA PRO A 50 -12.23 -17.60 -14.02
C PRO A 50 -11.02 -17.70 -14.96
N LEU A 51 -9.84 -17.26 -14.50
CA LEU A 51 -8.61 -17.22 -15.32
C LEU A 51 -8.22 -18.61 -15.82
N GLU A 52 -8.41 -19.64 -14.99
CA GLU A 52 -8.08 -21.02 -15.26
C GLU A 52 -8.90 -21.63 -16.41
N GLU A 53 -10.11 -21.13 -16.66
CA GLU A 53 -10.95 -21.60 -17.76
C GLU A 53 -10.56 -21.02 -19.12
N ILE A 54 -9.83 -19.91 -19.13
CA ILE A 54 -9.53 -19.11 -20.32
C ILE A 54 -8.03 -18.97 -20.58
N ASN A 55 -7.21 -19.82 -19.94
CA ASN A 55 -5.74 -19.73 -19.99
C ASN A 55 -5.21 -18.32 -19.65
N GLY A 56 -5.90 -17.62 -18.76
CA GLY A 56 -5.46 -16.33 -18.23
C GLY A 56 -4.39 -16.50 -17.14
N GLY A 57 -3.61 -15.45 -16.91
CA GLY A 57 -2.53 -15.50 -15.93
C GLY A 57 -2.14 -14.13 -15.39
N ILE A 58 -1.59 -14.14 -14.18
CA ILE A 58 -0.97 -12.97 -13.56
C ILE A 58 0.44 -12.85 -14.13
N VAL A 59 0.77 -11.65 -14.62
CA VAL A 59 2.06 -11.36 -15.26
C VAL A 59 2.99 -10.64 -14.30
N GLU A 60 2.47 -9.68 -13.54
CA GLU A 60 3.26 -8.83 -12.66
C GLU A 60 2.46 -8.41 -11.41
N VAL A 61 3.19 -8.19 -10.31
CA VAL A 61 2.66 -7.56 -9.10
C VAL A 61 3.50 -6.33 -8.78
N ASN A 62 2.89 -5.16 -8.92
CA ASN A 62 3.53 -3.86 -8.84
C ASN A 62 3.30 -3.20 -7.47
N ALA A 63 4.36 -3.01 -6.69
CA ALA A 63 4.27 -2.41 -5.35
C ALA A 63 3.88 -0.91 -5.35
N ALA A 64 4.03 -0.24 -6.49
CA ALA A 64 3.65 1.17 -6.68
C ALA A 64 2.75 1.31 -7.91
N PRO A 65 1.44 1.01 -7.81
CA PRO A 65 0.53 1.10 -8.95
C PRO A 65 0.29 2.54 -9.39
N GLY A 66 0.18 2.73 -10.70
CA GLY A 66 -0.29 4.00 -11.27
C GLY A 66 -1.80 4.18 -11.05
N LEU A 67 -2.22 5.23 -10.34
CA LEU A 67 -3.64 5.43 -10.03
C LEU A 67 -4.44 6.13 -11.14
N ARG A 68 -3.77 6.76 -12.10
CA ARG A 68 -4.41 7.59 -13.13
C ARG A 68 -5.46 6.82 -13.93
N MET A 69 -5.16 5.57 -14.29
CA MET A 69 -6.08 4.72 -15.07
C MET A 69 -7.36 4.35 -14.33
N HIS A 70 -7.33 4.34 -13.00
CA HIS A 70 -8.53 4.13 -12.17
C HIS A 70 -9.30 5.44 -11.94
N LEU A 71 -8.60 6.56 -11.72
CA LEU A 71 -9.22 7.85 -11.42
C LEU A 71 -9.87 8.49 -12.64
N SER A 72 -9.29 8.30 -13.83
CA SER A 72 -9.73 8.93 -15.07
C SER A 72 -9.52 7.97 -16.25
N PRO A 73 -10.31 6.89 -16.32
CA PRO A 73 -10.21 5.94 -17.42
C PRO A 73 -10.63 6.61 -18.75
N SER A 74 -10.22 6.03 -19.86
CA SER A 74 -10.69 6.42 -21.20
C SER A 74 -12.20 6.14 -21.36
N TYR A 75 -12.68 5.04 -20.79
CA TYR A 75 -14.09 4.63 -20.80
C TYR A 75 -14.53 4.07 -19.45
N GLY A 76 -15.81 4.20 -19.12
CA GLY A 76 -16.38 3.71 -17.87
C GLY A 76 -16.28 4.71 -16.72
N LYS A 77 -16.34 4.22 -15.48
CA LYS A 77 -16.48 5.04 -14.28
C LYS A 77 -15.13 5.23 -13.58
N GLY A 78 -14.77 6.48 -13.29
CA GLY A 78 -13.63 6.76 -12.41
C GLY A 78 -13.86 6.24 -10.99
N ARG A 79 -12.85 5.57 -10.43
CA ARG A 79 -12.86 4.99 -9.08
C ARG A 79 -11.89 5.75 -8.17
N ASN A 80 -12.36 6.24 -7.02
CA ASN A 80 -11.51 6.95 -6.05
C ASN A 80 -10.65 5.98 -5.23
N VAL A 81 -9.72 5.30 -5.90
CA VAL A 81 -8.80 4.34 -5.28
C VAL A 81 -7.84 4.99 -4.29
N GLY A 82 -7.55 6.29 -4.45
CA GLY A 82 -6.69 7.04 -3.53
C GLY A 82 -7.30 7.15 -2.14
N GLU A 83 -8.59 7.49 -2.05
CA GLU A 83 -9.32 7.53 -0.78
C GLU A 83 -9.38 6.15 -0.12
N ALA A 84 -9.66 5.10 -0.89
CA ALA A 84 -9.66 3.73 -0.39
C ALA A 84 -8.29 3.30 0.17
N ILE A 85 -7.19 3.66 -0.50
CA ILE A 85 -5.82 3.38 -0.03
C ILE A 85 -5.54 4.12 1.29
N ILE A 86 -5.85 5.42 1.37
CA ILE A 86 -5.61 6.21 2.58
C ILE A 86 -6.46 5.69 3.75
N ALA A 87 -7.73 5.38 3.51
CA ALA A 87 -8.61 4.76 4.49
C ALA A 87 -8.06 3.41 4.98
N HIS A 88 -7.50 2.59 4.09
CA HIS A 88 -6.90 1.31 4.47
C HIS A 88 -5.63 1.48 5.32
N LEU A 89 -4.79 2.48 5.01
CA LEU A 89 -3.52 2.71 5.71
C LEU A 89 -3.67 3.40 7.08
N TYR A 90 -4.66 4.27 7.22
CA TYR A 90 -4.79 5.19 8.36
C TYR A 90 -6.16 5.13 9.07
N GLY A 91 -7.08 4.28 8.61
CA GLY A 91 -8.40 4.12 9.22
C GLY A 91 -9.30 5.36 9.09
N HIS A 92 -10.39 5.36 9.86
CA HIS A 92 -11.34 6.48 9.92
C HIS A 92 -11.25 7.19 11.28
N GLY A 93 -10.25 8.05 11.46
CA GLY A 93 -10.40 9.21 12.33
C GLY A 93 -10.13 9.06 13.84
N HIS A 94 -9.45 8.01 14.33
CA HIS A 94 -8.84 8.12 15.66
C HIS A 94 -7.67 9.11 15.62
N LYS A 95 -7.59 10.06 16.56
CA LYS A 95 -6.49 11.06 16.64
C LYS A 95 -5.08 10.44 16.69
N SER A 96 -4.96 9.19 17.11
CA SER A 96 -3.72 8.40 17.12
C SER A 96 -3.37 7.78 15.76
N GLU A 97 -4.23 7.91 14.76
CA GLU A 97 -4.11 7.30 13.43
C GLU A 97 -4.15 8.33 12.29
N ASP A 98 -3.86 9.61 12.56
CA ASP A 98 -3.80 10.67 11.54
C ASP A 98 -2.57 10.61 10.61
N GLY A 99 -1.89 9.47 10.59
CA GLY A 99 -0.68 9.21 9.80
C GLY A 99 0.58 9.96 10.27
N ARG A 100 0.51 10.78 11.32
CA ARG A 100 1.70 11.47 11.83
C ARG A 100 2.66 10.50 12.50
N ILE A 101 3.94 10.76 12.28
CA ILE A 101 5.03 10.03 12.89
C ILE A 101 5.69 10.98 13.90
N PRO A 102 5.53 10.78 15.22
CA PRO A 102 6.25 11.52 16.25
C PRO A 102 7.77 11.52 16.00
N VAL A 103 8.38 12.71 15.99
CA VAL A 103 9.81 12.90 15.78
C VAL A 103 10.48 13.46 17.04
N VAL A 104 11.59 12.83 17.44
CA VAL A 104 12.50 13.35 18.47
C VAL A 104 13.83 13.71 17.80
N ALA A 105 14.32 14.92 18.06
CA ALA A 105 15.61 15.39 17.56
C ALA A 105 16.57 15.63 18.74
N VAL A 106 17.76 15.03 18.66
CA VAL A 106 18.83 15.21 19.65
C VAL A 106 19.95 16.02 19.01
N THR A 107 20.21 17.20 19.58
CA THR A 107 21.23 18.15 19.11
C THR A 107 22.28 18.37 20.20
N GLY A 108 23.43 18.92 19.82
CA GLY A 108 24.54 19.23 20.72
C GLY A 108 25.87 18.64 20.29
N THR A 109 26.92 18.95 21.03
CA THR A 109 28.29 18.57 20.64
C THR A 109 28.58 17.10 20.97
N ASN A 110 28.25 16.66 22.18
CA ASN A 110 28.61 15.34 22.71
C ASN A 110 27.38 14.52 23.10
N GLY A 111 27.48 13.19 23.03
CA GLY A 111 26.45 12.28 23.56
C GLY A 111 25.23 12.02 22.67
N LYS A 112 25.09 12.70 21.53
CA LYS A 112 23.93 12.55 20.60
C LYS A 112 23.59 11.10 20.26
N THR A 113 24.59 10.33 19.86
CA THR A 113 24.44 8.93 19.45
C THR A 113 23.97 8.06 20.61
N THR A 114 24.57 8.24 21.79
CA THR A 114 24.23 7.48 23.00
C THR A 114 22.81 7.79 23.46
N THR A 115 22.46 9.08 23.57
CA THR A 115 21.12 9.53 23.97
C THR A 115 20.06 9.01 23.02
N SER A 116 20.30 9.09 21.70
CA SER A 116 19.32 8.64 20.71
C SER A 116 19.15 7.12 20.70
N ARG A 117 20.23 6.34 20.86
CA ARG A 117 20.13 4.90 21.04
C ARG A 117 19.35 4.52 22.30
N LEU A 118 19.54 5.27 23.38
CA LEU A 118 18.82 5.05 24.63
C LEU A 118 17.31 5.35 24.48
N ILE A 119 16.95 6.48 23.86
CA ILE A 119 15.55 6.80 23.55
C ILE A 119 14.96 5.73 22.64
N ALA A 120 15.71 5.25 21.64
CA ALA A 120 15.23 4.24 20.70
C ALA A 120 14.94 2.91 21.41
N HIS A 121 15.84 2.52 22.32
CA HIS A 121 15.66 1.34 23.15
C HIS A 121 14.44 1.47 24.08
N LEU A 122 14.25 2.62 24.73
CA LEU A 122 13.09 2.87 25.58
C LEU A 122 11.77 2.81 24.79
N PHE A 123 11.71 3.44 23.63
CA PHE A 123 10.51 3.39 22.78
C PHE A 123 10.22 1.98 22.26
N ALA A 124 11.24 1.24 21.84
CA ALA A 124 11.08 -0.14 21.39
C ALA A 124 10.63 -1.08 22.52
N THR A 125 11.16 -0.91 23.73
CA THR A 125 10.74 -1.70 24.91
C THR A 125 9.31 -1.36 25.36
N CYS A 126 8.84 -0.14 25.10
CA CYS A 126 7.42 0.22 25.22
C CYS A 126 6.53 -0.31 24.07
N GLY A 127 7.07 -1.13 23.17
CA GLY A 127 6.34 -1.72 22.05
C GLY A 127 6.19 -0.82 20.83
N LEU A 128 6.79 0.37 20.79
CA LEU A 128 6.71 1.26 19.62
C LEU A 128 7.60 0.76 18.48
N LYS A 129 7.18 0.97 17.23
CA LYS A 129 8.06 0.82 16.07
C LYS A 129 8.91 2.08 15.94
N VAL A 130 10.22 1.93 15.99
CA VAL A 130 11.17 3.04 16.02
C VAL A 130 12.11 3.00 14.82
N GLY A 131 12.18 4.10 14.07
CA GLY A 131 13.27 4.40 13.14
C GLY A 131 14.25 5.37 13.78
N MET A 132 15.55 5.13 13.62
CA MET A 132 16.60 5.99 14.16
C MET A 132 17.67 6.24 13.09
N THR A 133 18.10 7.49 12.92
CA THR A 133 19.22 7.85 12.05
C THR A 133 20.19 8.79 12.76
N THR A 134 21.47 8.44 12.78
CA THR A 134 22.55 9.18 13.49
C THR A 134 23.58 9.75 12.50
N PRO A 135 23.45 11.01 12.05
CA PRO A 135 24.58 11.75 11.47
C PRO A 135 25.61 12.18 12.54
N THR A 136 26.79 12.60 12.10
CA THR A 136 27.85 13.15 12.96
C THR A 136 27.44 14.49 13.62
N ALA A 137 26.54 15.26 13.01
CA ALA A 137 26.13 16.60 13.46
C ALA A 137 24.81 16.65 14.25
N SER A 138 23.84 15.80 13.95
CA SER A 138 22.51 15.76 14.58
C SER A 138 21.99 14.32 14.64
N THR A 139 20.90 14.04 15.35
CA THR A 139 20.26 12.71 15.32
C THR A 139 18.75 12.88 15.36
N SER A 140 18.03 12.17 14.50
CA SER A 140 16.58 12.17 14.48
C SER A 140 16.02 10.75 14.66
N MET A 141 14.89 10.70 15.33
CA MET A 141 14.17 9.47 15.61
C MET A 141 12.69 9.65 15.28
N ALA A 142 12.11 8.60 14.74
CA ALA A 142 10.69 8.49 14.43
C ALA A 142 10.12 7.31 15.21
N ALA A 143 9.03 7.49 15.95
CA ALA A 143 8.39 6.39 16.68
C ALA A 143 6.88 6.38 16.46
N ARG A 144 6.29 5.21 16.19
CA ARG A 144 4.83 5.06 16.03
C ARG A 144 4.29 3.96 16.95
N SER A 145 3.10 4.22 17.50
CA SER A 145 2.34 3.23 18.27
C SER A 145 2.06 1.98 17.44
N THR A 146 2.29 0.81 18.03
CA THR A 146 1.73 -0.45 17.55
C THR A 146 0.28 -0.56 18.02
N ALA A 147 -0.59 0.34 17.56
CA ALA A 147 -1.91 -0.18 17.24
C ALA A 147 -1.61 -1.26 16.19
N ALA A 148 -1.89 -2.52 16.52
CA ALA A 148 -1.80 -3.58 15.55
C ALA A 148 -2.49 -3.04 14.29
N ILE A 149 -1.79 -3.06 13.16
CA ILE A 149 -2.51 -3.23 11.91
C ILE A 149 -3.10 -4.62 12.09
N ALA A 150 -4.24 -4.70 12.79
CA ALA A 150 -5.04 -5.88 12.83
C ALA A 150 -5.24 -6.24 11.37
N PRO A 151 -5.13 -7.53 10.98
CA PRO A 151 -5.53 -7.91 9.64
C PRO A 151 -6.89 -7.28 9.41
N ALA A 152 -6.97 -6.38 8.43
CA ALA A 152 -8.20 -5.64 8.19
C ALA A 152 -9.34 -6.66 8.14
N PRO A 153 -10.49 -6.41 8.79
CA PRO A 153 -11.65 -7.24 8.53
C PRO A 153 -11.79 -7.30 7.02
N ARG A 154 -11.85 -8.53 6.47
CA ARG A 154 -11.86 -8.82 5.03
C ARG A 154 -12.56 -7.66 4.33
N ALA A 155 -11.78 -6.83 3.62
CA ALA A 155 -12.38 -5.79 2.81
C ALA A 155 -13.41 -6.52 1.93
N PRO A 156 -14.67 -6.05 1.84
CA PRO A 156 -15.52 -6.54 0.77
C PRO A 156 -14.69 -6.38 -0.50
N ALA A 157 -14.54 -7.46 -1.26
CA ALA A 157 -13.93 -7.40 -2.57
C ALA A 157 -14.70 -6.32 -3.32
N MET A 158 -14.14 -5.11 -3.40
CA MET A 158 -14.55 -4.15 -4.40
C MET A 158 -13.85 -4.64 -5.65
N CYS A 159 -14.54 -5.58 -6.30
CA CYS A 159 -14.42 -5.83 -7.72
C CYS A 159 -14.58 -4.50 -8.43
#